data_AF-A0A1T4JLG7-F1
#
_entry.id   AF-A0A1T4JLG7-F1
#
_cell.length_a   1.000
_cell.length_b   1.000
_cell.length_c   1.000
_cell.angle_alpha   90.00
_cell.angle_beta   90.00
_cell.angle_gamma   90.00
#
_symmetry.space_group_name_H-M   'P 1'
#
loop_
_entity.id
_entity.type
_entity.pdbx_description
1 polymer ?
#
loop_
_entity_poly.entity_id
_entity_poly.type
_entity_poly.pdbx_seq_one_letter_code
_entity_poly.pdbx_strand_id
1 'polypeptide(L)'
;MHSQVVLAPVPWIHLEAIEKEPRLKDRVAFGTSSLAVTEEYAGLPIFIYASGPAHERHVPGVVTWTGMVDRIERAVERGPRSGKHPDSTVRPLTAEEGDSAFISFLEVTGIRLLDHPLSLTRFTKRNGKGKPFTGAVPQWPVLAYLDNEPESVRNPHA
;
A
#
# COMPACT_ATOMS: atom_id res chain seq x y z
N MET A 1 -15.16 -17.43 1.36
CA MET A 1 -15.55 -16.02 1.68
C MET A 1 -14.57 -15.11 1.00
N HIS A 2 -15.04 -14.00 0.42
CA HIS A 2 -14.18 -12.99 -0.19
C HIS A 2 -13.91 -11.91 0.87
N SER A 3 -12.64 -11.62 1.16
CA SER A 3 -12.27 -10.57 2.11
C SER A 3 -12.03 -9.27 1.35
N GLN A 4 -12.59 -8.16 1.83
CA GLN A 4 -12.32 -6.84 1.28
C GLN A 4 -10.92 -6.39 1.70
N VAL A 5 -10.16 -5.88 0.74
CA VAL A 5 -8.75 -5.50 0.93
C VAL A 5 -8.44 -4.21 0.15
N VAL A 6 -7.34 -3.57 0.52
CA VAL A 6 -6.73 -2.50 -0.26
C VAL A 6 -5.61 -3.09 -1.10
N LEU A 7 -5.61 -2.81 -2.40
CA LEU A 7 -4.52 -3.15 -3.30
C LEU A 7 -3.79 -1.86 -3.69
N ALA A 8 -2.50 -1.76 -3.38
CA ALA A 8 -1.75 -0.52 -3.50
C ALA A 8 -0.45 -0.65 -4.33
N PRO A 9 -0.29 0.17 -5.38
CA PRO A 9 0.99 0.36 -6.05
C PRO A 9 1.94 1.22 -5.20
N VAL A 10 3.17 0.77 -4.98
CA VAL A 10 4.22 1.55 -4.30
C VAL A 10 5.51 1.52 -5.12
N PRO A 11 6.19 2.67 -5.34
CA PRO A 11 7.52 2.69 -5.96
C PRO A 11 8.51 1.79 -5.22
N TRP A 12 9.31 1.02 -5.97
CA TRP A 12 10.19 0.02 -5.37
C TRP A 12 11.21 0.58 -4.38
N ILE A 13 11.69 1.81 -4.64
CA ILE A 13 12.66 2.50 -3.78
C ILE A 13 12.12 2.72 -2.36
N HIS A 14 10.81 2.91 -2.19
CA HIS A 14 10.21 3.04 -0.86
C HIS A 14 10.09 1.70 -0.16
N LEU A 15 9.82 0.61 -0.89
CA LEU A 15 9.82 -0.75 -0.33
C LEU A 15 11.22 -1.13 0.15
N GLU A 16 12.25 -0.83 -0.65
CA GLU A 16 13.65 -1.06 -0.24
C GLU A 16 14.03 -0.21 0.97
N ALA A 17 13.54 1.03 1.06
CA ALA A 17 13.79 1.87 2.23
C ALA A 17 13.14 1.31 3.51
N ILE A 18 11.96 0.71 3.42
CA ILE A 18 11.30 0.04 4.56
C ILE A 18 12.11 -1.18 5.03
N GLU A 19 12.76 -1.91 4.12
CA GLU A 19 13.67 -3.00 4.51
C GLU A 19 14.88 -2.47 5.31
N LYS A 20 15.42 -1.31 4.90
CA LYS A 20 16.60 -0.68 5.51
C LYS A 20 16.29 0.09 6.79
N GLU A 21 15.04 0.47 7.02
CA GLU A 21 14.59 1.25 8.17
C GLU A 21 13.59 0.45 9.02
N PRO A 22 14.03 -0.42 9.95
CA PRO A 22 13.16 -1.33 10.70
C PRO A 22 11.99 -0.64 11.41
N ARG A 23 12.19 0.59 11.88
CA ARG A 23 11.16 1.44 12.51
C ARG A 23 9.90 1.62 11.65
N LEU A 24 10.03 1.56 10.32
CA LEU A 24 8.91 1.73 9.40
C LEU A 24 8.04 0.48 9.29
N LYS A 25 8.50 -0.68 9.81
CA LYS A 25 7.71 -1.91 9.82
C LYS A 25 6.51 -1.82 10.77
N ASP A 26 6.66 -1.06 11.85
CA ASP A 26 5.58 -0.86 12.83
C ASP A 26 4.53 0.13 12.29
N ARG A 27 4.98 1.19 11.62
CA ARG A 27 4.12 2.23 11.04
C ARG A 27 4.82 2.97 9.89
N VAL A 28 4.19 2.98 8.72
CA VAL A 28 4.66 3.68 7.51
C VAL A 28 3.51 4.35 6.77
N ALA A 29 3.76 5.52 6.16
CA ALA A 29 2.77 6.27 5.40
C ALA A 29 3.11 6.29 3.90
N PHE A 30 2.14 5.93 3.06
CA PHE A 30 2.24 6.00 1.60
C PHE A 30 1.38 7.13 1.05
N GLY A 31 2.01 8.07 0.32
CA GLY A 31 1.31 9.22 -0.26
C GLY A 31 0.41 8.85 -1.43
N THR A 32 -0.70 9.57 -1.57
CA THR A 32 -1.61 9.42 -2.70
C THR A 32 -2.25 10.76 -3.08
N SER A 33 -2.48 10.94 -4.38
CA SER A 33 -3.28 12.05 -4.92
C SER A 33 -4.62 11.57 -5.47
N SER A 34 -4.98 10.31 -5.22
CA SER A 34 -6.26 9.76 -5.62
C SER A 34 -7.36 10.20 -4.66
N LEU A 35 -8.35 10.93 -5.17
CA LEU A 35 -9.57 11.30 -4.43
C LEU A 35 -10.46 10.08 -4.08
N ALA A 36 -10.17 8.91 -4.65
CA ALA A 36 -10.90 7.67 -4.34
C ALA A 36 -10.42 7.00 -3.05
N VAL A 37 -9.32 7.47 -2.45
CA VAL A 37 -8.84 7.00 -1.15
C VAL A 37 -9.58 7.77 -0.06
N THR A 38 -10.34 7.05 0.74
CA THR A 38 -11.22 7.59 1.80
C THR A 38 -11.06 6.76 3.07
N GLU A 39 -11.68 7.21 4.17
CA GLU A 39 -11.69 6.47 5.44
C GLU A 39 -12.26 5.04 5.34
N GLU A 40 -12.97 4.69 4.26
CA GLU A 40 -13.41 3.30 4.01
C GLU A 40 -12.23 2.31 3.92
N TYR A 41 -11.02 2.80 3.66
CA TYR A 41 -9.82 1.97 3.55
C TYR A 41 -9.29 1.58 4.94
N ALA A 42 -9.61 2.34 5.99
CA ALA A 42 -9.13 2.10 7.34
C ALA A 42 -9.68 0.77 7.90
N GLY A 43 -8.83 0.04 8.62
CA GLY A 43 -9.12 -1.29 9.15
C GLY A 43 -9.03 -2.42 8.13
N LEU A 44 -8.74 -2.15 6.85
CA LEU A 44 -8.59 -3.19 5.83
C LEU A 44 -7.14 -3.67 5.70
N PRO A 45 -6.93 -4.96 5.40
CA PRO A 45 -5.63 -5.45 4.97
C PRO A 45 -5.20 -4.76 3.68
N ILE A 46 -3.96 -4.30 3.62
CA ILE A 46 -3.34 -3.76 2.42
C ILE A 46 -2.39 -4.78 1.81
N PHE A 47 -2.41 -4.88 0.49
CA PHE A 47 -1.53 -5.71 -0.32
C PHE A 47 -0.79 -4.82 -1.30
N ILE A 48 0.53 -4.86 -1.24
CA ILE A 48 1.39 -3.90 -1.94
C ILE A 48 2.21 -4.62 -3.00
N TYR A 49 2.22 -4.04 -4.21
CA TYR A 49 3.08 -4.43 -5.31
C TYR A 49 3.89 -3.24 -5.79
N ALA A 50 5.04 -3.52 -6.39
CA ALA A 50 5.90 -2.50 -6.94
C ALA A 50 5.32 -1.92 -8.24
N SER A 51 5.19 -0.59 -8.31
CA SER A 51 4.51 0.10 -9.42
C SER A 51 5.41 0.59 -10.55
N GLY A 52 6.73 0.58 -10.34
CA GLY A 52 7.73 1.00 -11.32
C GLY A 52 8.77 1.96 -10.72
N PRO A 53 9.79 2.37 -11.51
CA PRO A 53 10.14 1.81 -12.83
C PRO A 53 10.55 0.32 -12.73
N ALA A 54 10.68 -0.35 -13.88
CA ALA A 54 11.10 -1.76 -13.93
C ALA A 54 12.43 -1.96 -13.18
N HIS A 55 12.48 -2.97 -12.32
CA HIS A 55 13.64 -3.30 -11.51
C HIS A 55 13.78 -4.82 -11.47
N GLU A 56 15.02 -5.33 -11.45
CA GLU A 56 15.32 -6.76 -11.59
C GLU A 56 14.59 -7.65 -10.57
N ARG A 57 14.26 -7.09 -9.40
CA ARG A 57 13.55 -7.77 -8.30
C ARG A 57 12.06 -7.44 -8.20
N HIS A 58 11.55 -6.53 -9.02
CA HIS A 58 10.16 -6.04 -8.93
C HIS A 58 9.40 -6.36 -10.21
N VAL A 59 8.79 -7.55 -10.21
CA VAL A 59 7.92 -8.00 -11.30
C VAL A 59 6.59 -7.24 -11.21
N PRO A 60 6.22 -6.44 -12.22
CA PRO A 60 4.91 -5.79 -12.23
C PRO A 60 3.80 -6.82 -12.09
N GLY A 61 2.81 -6.52 -11.25
CA GLY A 61 1.67 -7.40 -11.03
C GLY A 61 1.89 -8.56 -10.05
N VAL A 62 2.97 -8.51 -9.27
CA VAL A 62 3.22 -9.42 -8.15
C VAL A 62 3.19 -8.65 -6.84
N VAL A 63 2.30 -9.06 -5.94
CA VAL A 63 2.20 -8.53 -4.58
C VAL A 63 3.20 -9.25 -3.70
N THR A 64 4.02 -8.49 -2.98
CA THR A 64 5.10 -9.03 -2.13
C THR A 64 5.01 -8.56 -0.69
N TRP A 65 4.22 -7.54 -0.40
CA TRP A 65 4.09 -6.94 0.93
C TRP A 65 2.64 -6.88 1.37
N THR A 66 2.43 -6.92 2.68
CA THR A 66 1.12 -6.72 3.30
C THR A 66 1.24 -5.98 4.64
N GLY A 67 0.13 -5.44 5.13
CA GLY A 67 -0.02 -4.79 6.42
C GLY A 67 -1.49 -4.47 6.66
N MET A 68 -1.78 -3.58 7.61
CA MET A 68 -3.13 -3.08 7.87
C MET A 68 -3.17 -1.57 7.67
N VAL A 69 -4.19 -1.06 6.98
CA VAL A 69 -4.43 0.39 6.94
C VAL A 69 -4.96 0.82 8.30
N ASP A 70 -4.18 1.60 9.04
CA ASP A 70 -4.60 2.16 10.33
C ASP A 70 -5.58 3.31 10.11
N ARG A 71 -5.19 4.30 9.31
CA ARG A 71 -6.00 5.47 8.99
C ARG A 71 -5.57 6.16 7.70
N ILE A 72 -6.41 7.08 7.24
CA ILE A 72 -6.06 8.01 6.16
C ILE A 72 -5.70 9.36 6.76
N GLU A 73 -4.44 9.75 6.65
CA GLU A 73 -3.95 11.04 7.16
C GLU A 73 -3.98 12.09 6.05
N ARG A 74 -4.50 13.29 6.36
CA ARG A 74 -4.48 14.39 5.39
C ARG A 74 -3.08 14.98 5.30
N ALA A 75 -2.68 15.36 4.10
CA ALA A 75 -1.45 16.12 3.92
C ALA A 75 -1.54 17.48 4.63
N VAL A 76 -0.40 18.00 5.08
CA VAL A 76 -0.29 19.35 5.62
C VAL A 76 -0.81 20.35 4.58
N GLU A 77 -1.79 21.17 4.94
CA GLU A 77 -2.47 22.05 3.98
C GLU A 77 -1.56 23.20 3.51
N ARG A 78 -0.82 23.84 4.43
CA ARG A 78 -0.10 25.09 4.17
C ARG A 78 1.27 25.13 4.83
N GLY A 79 2.11 26.04 4.32
CA GLY A 79 3.46 26.27 4.83
C GLY A 79 4.53 25.41 4.15
N PRO A 80 5.77 25.42 4.66
CA PRO A 80 6.92 24.78 3.99
C PRO A 80 6.78 23.26 3.78
N ARG A 81 5.92 22.60 4.58
CA ARG A 81 5.62 21.16 4.47
C ARG A 81 4.31 20.86 3.72
N SER A 82 3.74 21.85 3.01
CA SER A 82 2.47 21.65 2.29
C SER A 82 2.56 20.44 1.35
N GLY A 83 1.57 19.55 1.41
CA GLY A 83 1.53 18.31 0.64
C GLY A 83 2.34 17.15 1.23
N LYS A 84 2.99 17.32 2.38
CA LYS A 84 3.71 16.26 3.10
C LYS A 84 2.85 15.69 4.23
N HIS A 85 3.27 14.55 4.76
CA HIS A 85 2.66 13.97 5.94
C HIS A 85 2.93 14.86 7.19
N PRO A 86 1.96 15.03 8.10
CA PRO A 86 2.15 15.82 9.32
C PRO A 86 3.28 15.28 10.22
N ASP A 87 3.37 13.95 10.32
CA ASP A 87 4.43 13.23 11.02
C ASP A 87 5.49 12.75 10.02
N SER A 88 6.67 13.37 10.00
CA SER A 88 7.76 12.97 9.09
C SER A 88 8.36 11.61 9.48
N THR A 89 8.16 11.15 10.71
CA THR A 89 8.78 9.91 11.20
C THR A 89 8.11 8.66 10.62
N VAL A 90 6.93 8.75 10.02
CA VAL A 90 6.31 7.58 9.38
C VAL A 90 6.64 7.46 7.91
N ARG A 91 7.58 8.26 7.39
CA ARG A 91 8.01 8.18 6.00
C ARG A 91 9.48 7.77 5.91
N PRO A 92 9.86 6.96 4.90
CA PRO A 92 11.26 6.82 4.54
C PRO A 92 11.85 8.19 4.17
N LEU A 93 13.12 8.41 4.50
CA LEU A 93 13.79 9.69 4.21
C LEU A 93 13.73 10.01 2.70
N THR A 94 13.91 8.98 1.87
CA THR A 94 13.83 9.09 0.41
C THR A 94 12.47 9.58 -0.09
N ALA A 95 11.37 9.17 0.55
CA ALA A 95 10.03 9.63 0.22
C ALA A 95 9.76 11.05 0.78
N GLU A 96 10.26 11.33 1.99
CA GLU A 96 10.07 12.62 2.63
C GLU A 96 10.76 13.74 1.86
N GLU A 97 11.99 13.52 1.41
CA GLU A 97 12.78 14.48 0.64
C GLU A 97 12.44 14.46 -0.86
N GLY A 98 12.23 13.28 -1.44
CA GLY A 98 12.13 13.08 -2.89
C GLY A 98 10.72 13.22 -3.49
N ASP A 99 9.66 12.94 -2.72
CA ASP A 99 8.32 12.94 -3.30
C ASP A 99 7.77 14.36 -3.49
N SER A 100 6.89 14.50 -4.48
CA SER A 100 6.06 15.69 -4.66
C SER A 100 4.96 15.81 -3.58
N ALA A 101 4.13 16.85 -3.69
CA ALA A 101 2.98 17.06 -2.82
C ALA A 101 1.88 16.02 -3.09
N PHE A 102 1.32 15.47 -2.02
CA PHE A 102 0.16 14.57 -2.03
C PHE A 102 -1.05 15.22 -1.36
N ILE A 103 -2.24 14.63 -1.55
CA ILE A 103 -3.49 15.09 -0.93
C ILE A 103 -3.70 14.38 0.42
N SER A 104 -3.38 13.09 0.48
CA SER A 104 -3.50 12.27 1.68
C SER A 104 -2.46 11.15 1.69
N PHE A 105 -2.43 10.43 2.80
CA PHE A 105 -1.52 9.33 3.04
C PHE A 105 -2.26 8.16 3.67
N LEU A 106 -1.95 6.95 3.22
CA LEU A 106 -2.38 5.72 3.86
C LEU A 106 -1.36 5.37 4.94
N GLU A 107 -1.71 5.51 6.21
CA GLU A 107 -0.89 4.98 7.30
C GLU A 107 -1.12 3.48 7.43
N VAL A 108 -0.04 2.72 7.34
CA VAL A 108 -0.02 1.26 7.35
C VAL A 108 0.79 0.78 8.54
N THR A 109 0.23 -0.14 9.30
CA THR A 109 0.88 -0.78 10.44
C THR A 109 1.19 -2.26 10.17
N GLY A 110 2.19 -2.78 10.87
CA GLY A 110 2.60 -4.18 10.78
C GLY A 110 3.00 -4.60 9.36
N ILE A 111 3.67 -3.70 8.62
CA ILE A 111 4.07 -3.96 7.25
C ILE A 111 5.17 -5.03 7.21
N ARG A 112 4.96 -6.04 6.38
CA ARG A 112 5.87 -7.20 6.25
C ARG A 112 5.83 -7.79 4.86
N LEU A 113 6.88 -8.54 4.54
CA LEU A 113 6.91 -9.40 3.37
C LEU A 113 5.90 -10.55 3.54
N LEU A 114 5.29 -10.94 2.42
CA LEU A 114 4.53 -12.17 2.33
C LEU A 114 5.50 -13.36 2.24
N ASP A 115 5.16 -14.46 2.90
CA ASP A 115 5.92 -15.72 2.80
C ASP A 115 5.95 -16.24 1.35
N HIS A 116 4.86 -16.01 0.62
CA HIS A 116 4.72 -16.34 -0.79
C HIS A 116 4.13 -15.14 -1.54
N PRO A 117 4.78 -14.65 -2.61
CA PRO A 117 4.23 -13.60 -3.45
C PRO A 117 2.87 -14.00 -4.04
N LEU A 118 1.95 -13.05 -4.15
CA LEU A 118 0.62 -13.27 -4.71
C LEU A 118 0.52 -12.62 -6.09
N SER A 119 -0.01 -13.37 -7.06
CA SER A 119 -0.38 -12.81 -8.36
C SER A 119 -1.55 -11.84 -8.20
N LEU A 120 -1.53 -10.71 -8.91
CA LEU A 120 -2.69 -9.80 -8.97
C LEU A 120 -3.98 -10.47 -9.44
N THR A 121 -3.89 -11.58 -10.17
CA THR A 121 -5.08 -12.35 -10.61
C THR A 121 -5.86 -12.98 -9.46
N ARG A 122 -5.27 -13.05 -8.26
CA ARG A 122 -5.95 -13.45 -7.00
C ARG A 122 -6.91 -12.40 -6.46
N PHE A 123 -6.79 -11.17 -6.93
CA PHE A 123 -7.58 -10.04 -6.49
C PHE A 123 -8.64 -9.73 -7.53
N THR A 124 -9.86 -9.44 -7.09
CA THR A 124 -10.98 -9.07 -7.95
C THR A 124 -11.43 -7.64 -7.70
N LYS A 125 -11.84 -6.96 -8.77
CA LYS A 125 -12.25 -5.55 -8.75
C LYS A 125 -13.60 -5.40 -8.05
N ARG A 126 -13.68 -4.55 -7.01
CA ARG A 126 -14.96 -4.20 -6.35
C ARG A 126 -15.99 -3.69 -7.36
N ASN A 127 -15.60 -2.73 -8.19
CA ASN A 127 -16.48 -2.13 -9.21
C ASN A 127 -16.49 -2.90 -10.55
N GLY A 128 -15.74 -3.99 -10.67
CA GLY A 128 -15.58 -4.75 -11.91
C GLY A 128 -16.42 -6.03 -11.95
N LYS A 129 -17.45 -6.15 -11.11
CA LYS A 129 -18.30 -7.36 -10.98
C LYS A 129 -17.50 -8.63 -10.65
N GLY A 130 -16.48 -8.53 -9.80
CA GLY A 130 -15.66 -9.68 -9.40
C GLY A 130 -14.68 -10.17 -10.47
N LYS A 131 -14.41 -9.38 -11.53
CA LYS A 131 -13.36 -9.73 -12.50
C LYS A 131 -11.96 -9.59 -11.88
N PRO A 132 -11.05 -10.54 -12.12
CA PRO A 132 -9.68 -10.47 -11.61
C PRO A 132 -8.88 -9.34 -12.27
N PHE A 133 -7.79 -8.93 -11.62
CA PHE A 133 -6.80 -8.05 -12.24
C PHE A 133 -5.91 -8.84 -13.21
N THR A 134 -6.36 -8.97 -14.46
CA THR A 134 -5.60 -9.54 -15.59
C THR A 134 -5.24 -8.41 -16.57
N GLY A 135 -4.00 -7.91 -16.55
CA GLY A 135 -3.53 -6.85 -17.46
C GLY A 135 -3.17 -5.55 -16.73
N ALA A 136 -3.79 -4.42 -17.11
CA ALA A 136 -3.48 -3.10 -16.56
C ALA A 136 -3.64 -3.08 -15.03
N VAL A 137 -2.51 -2.97 -14.35
CA VAL A 137 -2.43 -2.88 -12.89
C VAL A 137 -2.91 -1.50 -12.43
N PRO A 138 -3.57 -1.39 -11.27
CA PRO A 138 -3.93 -0.08 -10.73
C PRO A 138 -2.71 0.85 -10.63
N GLN A 139 -2.92 2.14 -10.88
CA GLN A 139 -1.88 3.16 -10.66
C GLN A 139 -2.04 3.86 -9.31
N TRP A 140 -3.17 3.63 -8.64
CA TRP A 140 -3.50 4.18 -7.34
C TRP A 140 -4.02 3.07 -6.41
N PRO A 141 -4.01 3.29 -5.08
CA PRO A 141 -4.68 2.40 -4.16
C PRO A 141 -6.16 2.24 -4.53
N VAL A 142 -6.63 0.99 -4.51
CA VAL A 142 -8.02 0.64 -4.83
C VAL A 142 -8.56 -0.41 -3.87
N LEU A 143 -9.87 -0.39 -3.65
CA LEU A 143 -10.57 -1.48 -2.98
C LEU A 143 -10.72 -2.70 -3.92
N ALA A 144 -10.39 -3.86 -3.40
CA ALA A 144 -10.48 -5.15 -4.07
C ALA A 144 -11.05 -6.22 -3.14
N TYR A 145 -11.33 -7.39 -3.70
CA TYR A 145 -11.58 -8.59 -2.92
C TYR A 145 -10.46 -9.60 -3.16
N LEU A 146 -10.04 -10.30 -2.11
CA LEU A 146 -9.11 -11.42 -2.20
C LEU A 146 -9.89 -12.73 -2.10
N ASP A 147 -9.74 -13.59 -3.11
CA ASP A 147 -10.37 -14.90 -3.12
C ASP A 147 -9.56 -15.84 -2.22
N ASN A 148 -10.17 -16.35 -1.15
CA ASN A 148 -9.57 -17.21 -0.11
C ASN A 148 -8.30 -16.62 0.53
N GLU A 149 -8.42 -16.11 1.76
CA GLU A 149 -7.25 -15.63 2.53
C GLU A 149 -6.17 -16.71 2.63
N PRO A 150 -4.91 -16.42 2.25
CA PRO A 150 -3.79 -17.29 2.56
C PRO A 150 -3.66 -17.40 4.09
N GLU A 151 -3.26 -18.58 4.60
CA GLU A 151 -3.15 -18.84 6.05
C GLU A 151 -2.32 -17.79 6.79
N SER A 152 -1.33 -17.20 6.13
CA SER A 152 -0.47 -16.14 6.67
C SER A 152 -1.21 -14.85 7.06
N VAL A 153 -2.47 -14.65 6.64
CA VAL A 153 -3.29 -13.47 6.99
C VAL A 153 -4.21 -13.75 8.18
N ARG A 154 -4.46 -15.02 8.52
CA ARG A 154 -5.47 -15.42 9.51
C ARG A 154 -5.07 -15.24 10.98
N ASN A 155 -3.78 -15.00 11.27
CA ASN A 155 -3.32 -14.82 12.65
C ASN A 155 -2.14 -13.83 12.76
N PRO A 156 -2.38 -12.59 13.22
CA PRO A 156 -1.30 -11.73 13.70
C PRO A 156 -0.84 -12.06 15.14
N HIS A 157 -1.47 -13.03 15.83
CA HIS A 157 -1.25 -13.32 17.25
C HIS A 157 -1.24 -14.82 17.63
N ALA A 158 -0.85 -15.73 16.71
CA ALA A 158 -0.57 -17.12 17.09
C ALA A 158 0.89 -17.30 17.51
#